data_AF-A0AAE2C114-F1
#
_entry.id   AF-A0AAE2C114-F1
#
_cell.length_a   1.000
_cell.length_b   1.000
_cell.length_c   1.000
_cell.angle_alpha   90.00
_cell.angle_beta   90.00
_cell.angle_gamma   90.00
#
_symmetry.space_group_name_H-M   'P 1'
#
loop_
_entity.id
_entity.type
_entity.pdbx_description
1 polymer ?
#
loop_
_entity_poly.entity_id
_entity_poly.type
_entity_poly.pdbx_seq_one_letter_code
_entity_poly.pdbx_strand_id
1 'polypeptide(L)'
;MSKLSKLSASNPRVWVIVGVGLAGILILAEVQRRRIKAKSSVKEDFGAFVERFELLPFPQPTPLAARLPLSGLTFAINDNIDVKGYVSGYGSKDWKRTHEAAEKTAIVVTTMLRYGATCVGKTVMDEIGLGENSSYGTPTNPQKPSHVPGGSSSGSAVAVAAQLVDFAIGTDTIGCVRVPASFCGILGFRPSHGIVSMIGVSPNSQSLDAVGCLAFDPSVLHRVGHSLLQLNPLEPKRTRCIIIADDLFQLSKVPMQKTVHVVSKVTEKLSGYQPPKHVNFGEFIASNVPSLKKFREESTSEQSGISNLKALSSVMLLLQRHEFKTNHEEWITCVKPKLGVITSTLNLSGETVDDGILVIPTVADPPKLNSKTSIPAQFYDRIYVFKHCEYVWRLSGNSFSKVAIPFGKLDDCPFSLSFIASHGNDKFLLDTVLDMYASLQEEVNTISSPSPLPYSNGDMDAAELLKEKGNASYKGKQWNKANVEAYLRRGTARESLLFYRESLQDFKHALVLEPQNKAASLTEKRLRKLIS
;
A
#
# COMPACT_ATOMS: atom_id res chain seq x y z
N MET A 1 0.02 31.88 -74.36
CA MET A 1 1.46 31.91 -74.00
C MET A 1 1.78 33.34 -73.60
N SER A 2 2.43 33.72 -72.51
CA SER A 2 3.16 33.06 -71.43
C SER A 2 3.47 34.19 -70.42
N LYS A 3 3.32 33.94 -69.12
CA LYS A 3 4.15 34.48 -68.00
C LYS A 3 3.43 34.26 -66.66
N LEU A 4 3.26 32.98 -66.31
CA LEU A 4 3.34 32.55 -64.92
C LEU A 4 4.79 32.10 -64.72
N SER A 5 5.54 32.92 -64.00
CA SER A 5 6.95 32.70 -63.71
C SER A 5 7.13 31.42 -62.88
N LYS A 6 7.94 30.52 -63.43
CA LYS A 6 8.49 29.30 -62.83
C LYS A 6 8.89 29.51 -61.35
N LEU A 7 8.21 28.84 -60.43
CA LEU A 7 8.79 28.52 -59.12
C LEU A 7 9.59 27.23 -59.28
N SER A 8 10.90 27.40 -59.18
CA SER A 8 11.94 26.37 -59.23
C SER A 8 11.66 25.24 -58.25
N ALA A 9 11.27 24.08 -58.78
CA ALA A 9 11.42 22.80 -58.13
C ALA A 9 12.89 22.35 -58.23
N SER A 10 13.78 22.87 -57.39
CA SER A 10 15.09 22.25 -57.08
C SER A 10 15.85 23.10 -56.05
N ASN A 11 15.38 23.13 -54.81
CA ASN A 11 16.25 23.50 -53.70
C ASN A 11 16.06 22.50 -52.55
N PRO A 12 16.95 21.51 -52.40
CA PRO A 12 16.80 20.45 -51.41
C PRO A 12 16.77 21.02 -49.98
N ARG A 13 17.37 22.19 -49.74
CA ARG A 13 17.34 22.87 -48.43
C ARG A 13 15.93 23.32 -48.04
N VAL A 14 15.08 23.71 -49.00
CA VAL A 14 13.70 24.14 -48.74
C VAL A 14 12.85 22.93 -48.31
N TRP A 15 13.01 21.80 -48.99
CA TRP A 15 12.31 20.56 -48.63
C TRP A 15 12.76 19.98 -47.29
N VAL A 16 14.04 20.12 -46.93
CA VAL A 16 14.55 19.72 -45.60
C VAL A 16 13.96 20.61 -44.50
N ILE A 17 13.89 21.93 -44.69
CA ILE A 17 13.29 22.84 -43.70
C ILE A 17 11.80 22.56 -43.52
N VAL A 18 11.07 22.32 -44.61
CA VAL A 18 9.64 21.94 -44.56
C VAL A 18 9.47 20.58 -43.86
N GLY A 19 10.31 19.59 -44.14
CA GLY A 19 10.28 18.27 -43.51
C GLY A 19 10.57 18.31 -42.01
N VAL A 20 11.58 19.08 -41.58
CA VAL A 20 11.92 19.26 -40.15
C VAL A 20 10.81 20.04 -39.43
N GLY A 21 10.22 21.05 -40.08
CA GLY A 21 9.07 21.78 -39.54
C GLY A 21 7.84 20.88 -39.33
N LEU A 22 7.51 20.04 -40.31
CA LEU A 22 6.42 19.06 -40.21
C LEU A 22 6.69 18.00 -39.13
N ALA A 23 7.91 17.48 -39.04
CA ALA A 23 8.30 16.54 -38.00
C ALA A 23 8.23 17.18 -36.59
N GLY A 24 8.68 18.44 -36.46
CA GLY A 24 8.60 19.20 -35.21
C GLY A 24 7.15 19.42 -34.75
N ILE A 25 6.26 19.79 -35.68
CA ILE A 25 4.82 19.95 -35.41
C ILE A 25 4.18 18.60 -35.05
N LEU A 26 4.52 17.51 -35.73
CA LEU A 26 4.03 16.17 -35.41
C LEU A 26 4.49 15.70 -34.03
N ILE A 27 5.76 15.94 -33.68
CA ILE A 27 6.29 15.61 -32.34
C ILE A 27 5.62 16.46 -31.27
N LEU A 28 5.45 17.77 -31.49
CA LEU A 28 4.74 18.64 -30.55
C LEU A 28 3.28 18.23 -30.41
N ALA A 29 2.61 17.92 -31.52
CA ALA A 29 1.23 17.45 -31.52
C ALA A 29 1.10 16.11 -30.79
N GLU A 30 2.04 15.18 -30.95
CA GLU A 30 2.05 13.89 -30.26
C GLU A 30 2.41 14.03 -28.77
N VAL A 31 3.34 14.91 -28.40
CA VAL A 31 3.67 15.24 -27.00
C VAL A 31 2.49 15.92 -26.32
N GLN A 32 1.79 16.81 -27.02
CA GLN A 32 0.59 17.47 -26.52
C GLN A 32 -0.59 16.51 -26.44
N ARG A 33 -0.75 15.59 -27.41
CA ARG A 33 -1.72 14.50 -27.34
C ARG A 33 -1.45 13.58 -26.15
N ARG A 34 -0.18 13.21 -25.90
CA ARG A 34 0.24 12.42 -24.73
C ARG A 34 0.02 13.15 -23.42
N ARG A 35 0.30 14.46 -23.36
CA ARG A 35 -0.01 15.30 -22.19
C ARG A 35 -1.51 15.43 -21.95
N ILE A 36 -2.32 15.62 -22.99
CA ILE A 36 -3.78 15.68 -22.88
C ILE A 36 -4.33 14.32 -22.47
N LYS A 37 -3.81 13.20 -23.02
CA LYS A 37 -4.19 11.84 -22.63
C LYS A 37 -3.76 11.48 -21.20
N ALA A 38 -2.62 12.00 -20.75
CA ALA A 38 -2.15 11.86 -19.36
C ALA A 38 -2.90 12.79 -18.38
N LYS A 39 -3.41 13.92 -18.85
CA LYS A 39 -4.24 14.85 -18.07
C LYS A 39 -5.72 14.42 -18.06
N SER A 40 -6.18 13.68 -19.08
CA SER A 40 -7.51 13.08 -19.17
C SER A 40 -7.58 11.65 -18.61
N SER A 41 -6.46 11.08 -18.12
CA SER A 41 -6.43 9.70 -17.59
C SER A 41 -6.63 9.60 -16.09
N VAL A 42 -6.62 10.72 -15.35
CA VAL A 42 -7.07 10.70 -13.96
C VAL A 42 -8.59 10.74 -14.01
N LYS A 43 -9.22 9.57 -13.96
CA LYS A 43 -10.66 9.48 -13.73
C LYS A 43 -10.98 10.33 -12.49
N GLU A 44 -12.09 11.07 -12.51
CA GLU A 44 -12.49 11.94 -11.38
C GLU A 44 -12.57 11.19 -10.05
N ASP A 45 -12.75 9.87 -10.10
CA ASP A 45 -12.82 8.97 -8.95
C ASP A 45 -11.54 8.16 -8.70
N PHE A 46 -10.42 8.50 -9.33
CA PHE A 46 -9.16 7.75 -9.30
C PHE A 46 -9.29 6.28 -9.77
N GLY A 47 -10.39 5.93 -10.44
CA GLY A 47 -10.73 4.56 -10.81
C GLY A 47 -11.15 3.70 -9.62
N ALA A 48 -11.60 4.31 -8.51
CA ALA A 48 -11.97 3.60 -7.30
C ALA A 48 -13.27 2.79 -7.42
N PHE A 49 -14.18 3.15 -8.32
CA PHE A 49 -15.51 2.54 -8.43
C PHE A 49 -15.65 1.63 -9.64
N VAL A 50 -16.30 0.47 -9.43
CA VAL A 50 -16.81 -0.39 -10.51
C VAL A 50 -18.16 0.14 -10.97
N GLU A 51 -18.99 0.55 -10.01
CA GLU A 51 -20.36 0.98 -10.25
C GLU A 51 -20.79 1.97 -9.18
N ARG A 52 -21.47 3.05 -9.58
CA ARG A 52 -22.00 4.06 -8.66
C ARG A 52 -23.52 4.02 -8.63
N PHE A 53 -24.06 4.10 -7.42
CA PHE A 53 -25.49 4.13 -7.14
C PHE A 53 -25.67 4.72 -5.74
N GLU A 54 -26.89 5.11 -5.39
CA GLU A 54 -27.20 5.62 -4.07
C GLU A 54 -28.22 4.73 -3.36
N LEU A 55 -27.85 4.21 -2.19
CA LEU A 55 -28.79 3.56 -1.27
C LEU A 55 -28.96 4.47 -0.06
N LEU A 56 -30.16 5.02 0.06
CA LEU A 56 -30.52 5.91 1.15
C LEU A 56 -30.72 5.13 2.46
N PRO A 57 -30.44 5.76 3.61
CA PRO A 57 -30.68 5.16 4.92
C PRO A 57 -32.18 4.89 5.15
N PHE A 58 -32.48 3.87 5.96
CA PHE A 58 -33.85 3.55 6.34
C PHE A 58 -33.97 3.21 7.85
N PRO A 59 -34.96 3.76 8.56
CA PRO A 59 -36.02 4.66 8.09
C PRO A 59 -35.50 6.06 7.70
N GLN A 60 -36.20 6.76 6.80
CA GLN A 60 -35.85 8.14 6.48
C GLN A 60 -35.96 8.99 7.76
N PRO A 61 -34.92 9.75 8.15
CA PRO A 61 -34.88 10.38 9.45
C PRO A 61 -36.00 11.43 9.58
N THR A 62 -36.83 11.30 10.61
CA THR A 62 -37.77 12.35 11.00
C THR A 62 -36.99 13.55 11.56
N PRO A 63 -37.39 14.81 11.27
CA PRO A 63 -36.58 16.00 11.59
C PRO A 63 -36.21 16.20 13.06
N LEU A 64 -36.91 15.53 14.00
CA LEU A 64 -36.73 15.66 15.45
C LEU A 64 -36.17 14.41 16.16
N ALA A 65 -35.92 13.30 15.47
CA ALA A 65 -35.39 12.09 16.12
C ALA A 65 -33.88 12.23 16.39
N ALA A 66 -33.42 11.64 17.50
CA ALA A 66 -32.00 11.57 17.85
C ALA A 66 -31.18 11.11 16.62
N ARG A 67 -30.18 11.91 16.21
CA ARG A 67 -29.37 11.63 15.02
C ARG A 67 -28.80 10.22 15.15
N LEU A 68 -29.08 9.36 14.16
CA LEU A 68 -28.54 8.01 14.12
C LEU A 68 -27.00 8.06 14.11
N PRO A 69 -26.31 7.05 14.68
CA PRO A 69 -24.86 7.03 14.85
C PRO A 69 -24.01 7.31 13.61
N LEU A 70 -24.50 7.08 12.40
CA LEU A 70 -23.78 7.33 11.13
C LEU A 70 -24.52 8.33 10.22
N SER A 71 -25.46 9.10 10.77
CA SER A 71 -26.23 10.09 9.99
C SER A 71 -25.31 11.08 9.26
N GLY A 72 -25.58 11.28 7.98
CA GLY A 72 -24.85 12.21 7.12
C GLY A 72 -23.52 11.68 6.60
N LEU A 73 -23.12 10.47 6.97
CA LEU A 73 -21.93 9.82 6.42
C LEU A 73 -22.27 9.03 5.16
N THR A 74 -21.34 9.04 4.22
CA THR A 74 -21.36 8.27 2.97
C THR A 74 -20.39 7.10 3.05
N PHE A 75 -20.73 5.98 2.41
CA PHE A 75 -19.83 4.85 2.31
C PHE A 75 -19.86 4.13 0.98
N ALA A 76 -18.77 3.47 0.65
CA ALA A 76 -18.71 2.55 -0.47
C ALA A 76 -18.46 1.11 0.03
N ILE A 77 -18.78 0.13 -0.80
CA ILE A 77 -18.64 -1.28 -0.47
C ILE A 77 -17.78 -2.00 -1.49
N ASN A 78 -17.03 -3.01 -1.05
CA ASN A 78 -16.26 -3.85 -1.94
C ASN A 78 -17.16 -4.65 -2.91
N ASP A 79 -16.69 -4.94 -4.13
CA ASP A 79 -17.50 -5.57 -5.20
C ASP A 79 -17.90 -7.05 -4.93
N ASN A 80 -17.42 -7.64 -3.84
CA ASN A 80 -17.86 -8.95 -3.35
C ASN A 80 -18.98 -8.89 -2.30
N ILE A 81 -19.58 -7.71 -2.09
CA ILE A 81 -20.67 -7.50 -1.14
C ILE A 81 -21.98 -7.27 -1.89
N ASP A 82 -22.99 -8.05 -1.54
CA ASP A 82 -24.28 -8.09 -2.22
C ASP A 82 -25.16 -6.88 -1.89
N VAL A 83 -25.80 -6.37 -2.95
CA VAL A 83 -26.84 -5.35 -2.90
C VAL A 83 -27.97 -5.83 -3.76
N LYS A 84 -29.19 -5.82 -3.21
CA LYS A 84 -30.39 -6.26 -3.94
C LYS A 84 -30.50 -5.56 -5.29
N GLY A 85 -30.66 -6.34 -6.36
CA GLY A 85 -30.80 -5.84 -7.73
C GLY A 85 -29.49 -5.54 -8.45
N TYR A 86 -28.34 -5.70 -7.79
CA TYR A 86 -27.01 -5.52 -8.40
C TYR A 86 -26.26 -6.84 -8.45
N VAL A 87 -25.47 -7.05 -9.50
CA VAL A 87 -24.55 -8.19 -9.60
C VAL A 87 -23.27 -7.86 -8.84
N SER A 88 -22.83 -8.75 -7.95
CA SER A 88 -21.52 -8.67 -7.29
C SER A 88 -20.47 -9.27 -8.22
N GLY A 89 -19.55 -8.45 -8.71
CA GLY A 89 -18.58 -8.87 -9.71
C GLY A 89 -17.36 -9.59 -9.14
N TYR A 90 -17.14 -9.52 -7.82
CA TYR A 90 -15.94 -10.05 -7.17
C TYR A 90 -14.62 -9.62 -7.85
N GLY A 91 -14.62 -8.42 -8.45
CA GLY A 91 -13.49 -7.92 -9.24
C GLY A 91 -13.21 -8.65 -10.56
N SER A 92 -14.02 -9.64 -10.97
CA SER A 92 -13.85 -10.38 -12.22
C SER A 92 -15.02 -10.16 -13.19
N LYS A 93 -14.71 -9.89 -14.46
CA LYS A 93 -15.74 -9.81 -15.51
C LYS A 93 -16.38 -11.17 -15.80
N ASP A 94 -15.61 -12.25 -15.71
CA ASP A 94 -16.14 -13.60 -15.90
C ASP A 94 -17.09 -13.97 -14.77
N TRP A 95 -16.73 -13.67 -13.52
CA TRP A 95 -17.62 -13.85 -12.37
C TRP A 95 -18.92 -13.05 -12.55
N LYS A 96 -18.83 -11.75 -12.88
CA LYS A 96 -20.01 -10.89 -13.11
C LYS A 96 -20.90 -11.43 -14.24
N ARG A 97 -20.33 -12.05 -15.28
CA ARG A 97 -21.08 -12.62 -16.41
C ARG A 97 -21.83 -13.90 -16.05
N THR A 98 -21.31 -14.70 -15.12
CA THR A 98 -21.90 -16.00 -14.75
C THR A 98 -22.84 -15.93 -13.54
N HIS A 99 -22.96 -14.77 -12.89
CA HIS A 99 -23.79 -14.59 -11.70
C HIS A 99 -24.93 -13.62 -11.95
N GLU A 100 -26.07 -13.89 -11.33
CA GLU A 100 -27.25 -13.04 -11.40
C GLU A 100 -27.20 -11.91 -10.37
N ALA A 101 -28.13 -10.96 -10.49
CA ALA A 101 -28.28 -9.89 -9.51
C ALA A 101 -28.70 -10.47 -8.16
N ALA A 102 -28.14 -9.94 -7.07
CA ALA A 102 -28.45 -10.45 -5.74
C ALA A 102 -29.94 -10.21 -5.40
N GLU A 103 -30.60 -11.20 -4.84
CA GLU A 103 -32.00 -11.08 -4.39
C GLU A 103 -32.14 -10.26 -3.09
N LYS A 104 -31.08 -10.23 -2.29
CA LYS A 104 -31.03 -9.60 -0.97
C LYS A 104 -29.77 -8.77 -0.83
N THR A 105 -29.89 -7.71 -0.05
CA THR A 105 -28.74 -6.88 0.35
C THR A 105 -28.04 -7.52 1.54
N ALA A 106 -26.71 -7.50 1.54
CA ALA A 106 -25.90 -8.05 2.62
C ALA A 106 -26.26 -7.44 3.98
N ILE A 107 -26.10 -8.22 5.05
CA ILE A 107 -26.45 -7.79 6.40
C ILE A 107 -25.61 -6.59 6.84
N VAL A 108 -24.33 -6.55 6.47
CA VAL A 108 -23.46 -5.40 6.77
C VAL A 108 -23.98 -4.11 6.13
N VAL A 109 -24.39 -4.16 4.85
CA VAL A 109 -24.88 -2.98 4.13
C VAL A 109 -26.20 -2.51 4.75
N THR A 110 -27.12 -3.44 4.99
CA THR A 110 -28.39 -3.16 5.68
C THR A 110 -28.14 -2.52 7.04
N THR A 111 -27.14 -2.99 7.80
CA THR A 111 -26.77 -2.45 9.10
C THR A 111 -26.31 -1.00 8.99
N MET A 112 -25.40 -0.68 8.06
CA MET A 112 -24.91 0.70 7.87
C MET A 112 -26.04 1.65 7.46
N LEU A 113 -26.94 1.22 6.57
CA LEU A 113 -28.11 1.99 6.15
C LEU A 113 -29.07 2.25 7.33
N ARG A 114 -29.26 1.27 8.22
CA ARG A 114 -30.07 1.42 9.45
C ARG A 114 -29.45 2.37 10.47
N TYR A 115 -28.13 2.51 10.48
CA TYR A 115 -27.42 3.49 11.31
C TYR A 115 -27.34 4.89 10.69
N GLY A 116 -27.98 5.12 9.54
CA GLY A 116 -28.13 6.44 8.94
C GLY A 116 -27.08 6.81 7.87
N ALA A 117 -26.21 5.88 7.49
CA ALA A 117 -25.23 6.11 6.43
C ALA A 117 -25.85 5.91 5.03
N THR A 118 -25.27 6.56 4.01
CA THR A 118 -25.70 6.43 2.61
C THR A 118 -24.66 5.65 1.81
N CYS A 119 -25.05 4.57 1.12
CA CYS A 119 -24.12 3.82 0.26
C CYS A 119 -24.04 4.48 -1.12
N VAL A 120 -22.83 4.77 -1.62
CA VAL A 120 -22.63 5.50 -2.88
C VAL A 120 -22.01 4.67 -4.01
N GLY A 121 -21.83 3.37 -3.81
CA GLY A 121 -21.45 2.44 -4.88
C GLY A 121 -20.57 1.28 -4.47
N LYS A 122 -20.20 0.48 -5.48
CA LYS A 122 -19.28 -0.65 -5.39
C LYS A 122 -17.88 -0.25 -5.85
N THR A 123 -16.87 -0.60 -5.06
CA THR A 123 -15.48 -0.26 -5.33
C THR A 123 -14.73 -1.38 -6.03
N VAL A 124 -13.72 -1.00 -6.83
CA VAL A 124 -12.77 -1.94 -7.42
C VAL A 124 -12.08 -2.74 -6.33
N MET A 125 -11.85 -4.01 -6.60
CA MET A 125 -11.12 -4.91 -5.73
C MET A 125 -10.18 -5.78 -6.55
N ASP A 126 -9.19 -6.39 -5.93
CA ASP A 126 -8.37 -7.41 -6.58
C ASP A 126 -9.24 -8.57 -7.10
N GLU A 127 -8.91 -9.09 -8.28
CA GLU A 127 -9.74 -10.09 -8.95
C GLU A 127 -9.85 -11.34 -8.07
N ILE A 128 -11.08 -11.66 -7.64
CA ILE A 128 -11.40 -12.81 -6.78
C ILE A 128 -10.68 -12.73 -5.41
N GLY A 129 -10.16 -11.55 -5.05
CA GLY A 129 -9.38 -11.33 -3.84
C GLY A 129 -7.93 -11.85 -3.90
N LEU A 130 -7.40 -12.14 -5.10
CA LEU A 130 -6.11 -12.81 -5.30
C LEU A 130 -5.08 -11.98 -6.09
N GLY A 131 -4.99 -10.67 -5.85
CA GLY A 131 -3.97 -9.78 -6.43
C GLY A 131 -4.45 -8.92 -7.60
N GLU A 132 -3.51 -8.41 -8.41
CA GLU A 132 -3.79 -7.31 -9.36
C GLU A 132 -5.02 -7.54 -10.25
N ASN A 133 -5.93 -6.57 -10.29
CA ASN A 133 -7.15 -6.67 -11.09
C ASN A 133 -6.88 -6.37 -12.58
N SER A 134 -6.81 -7.42 -13.38
CA SER A 134 -6.66 -7.31 -14.84
C SER A 134 -7.94 -6.82 -15.56
N SER A 135 -9.10 -7.11 -14.97
CA SER A 135 -10.43 -6.88 -15.53
C SER A 135 -10.85 -5.40 -15.52
N TYR A 136 -10.66 -4.71 -14.41
CA TYR A 136 -11.06 -3.31 -14.18
C TYR A 136 -9.86 -2.35 -14.09
N GLY A 137 -8.63 -2.89 -13.99
CA GLY A 137 -7.41 -2.13 -13.79
C GLY A 137 -7.17 -1.77 -12.32
N THR A 138 -6.00 -1.22 -12.03
CA THR A 138 -5.60 -0.80 -10.69
C THR A 138 -6.03 0.65 -10.41
N PRO A 139 -6.77 0.93 -9.32
CA PRO A 139 -7.07 2.30 -8.89
C PRO A 139 -5.79 3.10 -8.63
N THR A 140 -5.82 4.41 -8.89
CA THR A 140 -4.65 5.28 -8.68
C THR A 140 -4.54 5.65 -7.21
N ASN A 141 -3.45 5.26 -6.55
CA ASN A 141 -3.19 5.62 -5.15
C ASN A 141 -3.02 7.16 -5.01
N PRO A 142 -3.88 7.86 -4.25
CA PRO A 142 -3.81 9.31 -4.09
C PRO A 142 -2.53 9.79 -3.39
N GLN A 143 -1.97 8.98 -2.48
CA GLN A 143 -0.74 9.31 -1.76
C GLN A 143 0.50 9.14 -2.62
N LYS A 144 0.47 8.19 -3.56
CA LYS A 144 1.59 7.89 -4.44
C LYS A 144 1.13 7.28 -5.78
N PRO A 145 0.75 8.11 -6.78
CA PRO A 145 0.14 7.63 -8.03
C PRO A 145 0.97 6.63 -8.84
N SER A 146 2.28 6.58 -8.64
CA SER A 146 3.20 5.64 -9.30
C SER A 146 3.30 4.26 -8.64
N HIS A 147 2.56 4.02 -7.55
CA HIS A 147 2.60 2.78 -6.78
C HIS A 147 1.20 2.19 -6.63
N VAL A 148 1.14 0.88 -6.36
CA VAL A 148 -0.13 0.19 -6.15
C VAL A 148 -0.80 0.67 -4.85
N PRO A 149 -2.14 0.77 -4.80
CA PRO A 149 -2.88 1.14 -3.59
C PRO A 149 -2.99 -0.02 -2.59
N GLY A 150 -2.49 -1.22 -2.93
CA GLY A 150 -2.66 -2.44 -2.13
C GLY A 150 -4.00 -3.12 -2.42
N GLY A 151 -4.27 -4.25 -1.77
CA GLY A 151 -5.48 -5.03 -2.01
C GLY A 151 -5.71 -6.15 -0.99
N SER A 152 -6.84 -6.85 -1.03
CA SER A 152 -7.82 -6.82 -2.13
C SER A 152 -8.79 -5.64 -2.18
N SER A 153 -9.02 -4.89 -1.09
CA SER A 153 -9.98 -3.77 -1.06
C SER A 153 -9.37 -2.47 -1.62
N SER A 154 -8.78 -2.54 -2.81
CA SER A 154 -7.98 -1.47 -3.43
C SER A 154 -8.78 -0.20 -3.70
N GLY A 155 -9.93 -0.31 -4.35
CA GLY A 155 -10.83 0.81 -4.63
C GLY A 155 -11.45 1.40 -3.37
N SER A 156 -11.75 0.57 -2.36
CA SER A 156 -12.25 1.05 -1.07
C SER A 156 -11.23 1.96 -0.38
N ALA A 157 -9.95 1.59 -0.36
CA ALA A 157 -8.91 2.43 0.22
C ALA A 157 -8.68 3.71 -0.57
N VAL A 158 -8.66 3.63 -1.91
CA VAL A 158 -8.54 4.83 -2.75
C VAL A 158 -9.73 5.76 -2.58
N ALA A 159 -10.96 5.25 -2.50
CA ALA A 159 -12.16 6.05 -2.30
C ALA A 159 -12.10 6.85 -0.98
N VAL A 160 -11.68 6.21 0.11
CA VAL A 160 -11.52 6.86 1.41
C VAL A 160 -10.34 7.84 1.41
N ALA A 161 -9.18 7.44 0.88
CA ALA A 161 -7.99 8.28 0.85
C ALA A 161 -8.14 9.52 -0.05
N ALA A 162 -8.95 9.41 -1.11
CA ALA A 162 -9.32 10.52 -1.97
C ALA A 162 -10.53 11.33 -1.44
N GLN A 163 -11.06 10.97 -0.26
CA GLN A 163 -12.22 11.60 0.37
C GLN A 163 -13.46 11.62 -0.54
N LEU A 164 -13.62 10.57 -1.35
CA LEU A 164 -14.83 10.35 -2.17
C LEU A 164 -15.98 9.78 -1.32
N VAL A 165 -15.65 9.21 -0.16
CA VAL A 165 -16.55 8.70 0.87
C VAL A 165 -15.94 8.88 2.25
N ASP A 166 -16.77 8.93 3.29
CA ASP A 166 -16.32 9.06 4.68
C ASP A 166 -15.69 7.76 5.20
N PHE A 167 -16.24 6.61 4.77
CA PHE A 167 -15.70 5.29 5.07
C PHE A 167 -16.00 4.28 3.96
N ALA A 168 -15.36 3.12 4.00
CA ALA A 168 -15.66 2.01 3.10
C ALA A 168 -15.72 0.68 3.86
N ILE A 169 -16.57 -0.23 3.38
CA ILE A 169 -16.66 -1.60 3.89
C ILE A 169 -15.93 -2.55 2.94
N GLY A 170 -14.94 -3.25 3.48
CA GLY A 170 -14.12 -4.22 2.77
C GLY A 170 -14.19 -5.60 3.38
N THR A 171 -13.53 -6.57 2.75
CA THR A 171 -13.32 -7.91 3.31
C THR A 171 -11.84 -8.13 3.53
N ASP A 172 -11.48 -8.54 4.75
CA ASP A 172 -10.11 -8.89 5.13
C ASP A 172 -9.99 -10.41 5.24
N THR A 173 -9.28 -11.04 4.31
CA THR A 173 -8.95 -12.48 4.39
C THR A 173 -7.56 -12.67 4.97
N ILE A 174 -6.57 -11.99 4.38
CA ILE A 174 -5.15 -12.02 4.76
C ILE A 174 -4.56 -10.60 4.81
N GLY A 175 -5.29 -9.63 5.34
CA GLY A 175 -4.88 -8.21 5.32
C GLY A 175 -5.46 -7.39 4.17
N CYS A 176 -6.53 -7.87 3.54
CA CYS A 176 -7.15 -7.22 2.39
C CYS A 176 -7.83 -5.88 2.69
N VAL A 177 -7.99 -5.50 3.97
CA VAL A 177 -8.39 -4.16 4.42
C VAL A 177 -7.16 -3.39 4.90
N ARG A 178 -6.28 -4.05 5.66
CA ARG A 178 -5.16 -3.41 6.38
C ARG A 178 -3.99 -3.01 5.47
N VAL A 179 -3.66 -3.84 4.48
CA VAL A 179 -2.60 -3.51 3.50
C VAL A 179 -2.97 -2.31 2.65
N PRO A 180 -4.16 -2.26 2.00
CA PRO A 180 -4.50 -1.08 1.23
C PRO A 180 -4.70 0.17 2.12
N ALA A 181 -5.15 0.01 3.36
CA ALA A 181 -5.14 1.11 4.33
C ALA A 181 -3.72 1.66 4.58
N SER A 182 -2.73 0.79 4.80
CA SER A 182 -1.32 1.18 4.96
C SER A 182 -0.78 1.94 3.75
N PHE A 183 -0.98 1.39 2.55
CA PHE A 183 -0.45 1.97 1.32
C PHE A 183 -1.13 3.28 0.91
N CYS A 184 -2.39 3.46 1.28
CA CYS A 184 -3.13 4.70 1.03
C CYS A 184 -3.07 5.69 2.22
N GLY A 185 -2.36 5.35 3.30
CA GLY A 185 -2.17 6.23 4.46
C GLY A 185 -3.46 6.52 5.22
N ILE A 186 -4.35 5.53 5.35
CA ILE A 186 -5.63 5.64 6.06
C ILE A 186 -5.76 4.54 7.12
N LEU A 187 -6.79 4.62 7.95
CA LEU A 187 -7.07 3.60 8.97
C LEU A 187 -7.78 2.40 8.35
N GLY A 188 -7.44 1.20 8.83
CA GLY A 188 -8.13 -0.04 8.45
C GLY A 188 -8.41 -0.92 9.65
N PHE A 189 -9.69 -1.18 9.93
CA PHE A 189 -10.13 -2.03 11.03
C PHE A 189 -10.60 -3.39 10.51
N ARG A 190 -10.04 -4.45 11.09
CA ARG A 190 -10.50 -5.83 10.94
C ARG A 190 -11.04 -6.29 12.31
N PRO A 191 -12.34 -6.54 12.46
CA PRO A 191 -12.88 -7.13 13.67
C PRO A 191 -12.47 -8.60 13.81
N SER A 192 -12.65 -9.12 15.02
CA SER A 192 -12.58 -10.53 15.33
C SER A 192 -13.49 -11.34 14.40
N HIS A 193 -12.94 -12.46 13.91
CA HIS A 193 -13.65 -13.43 13.09
C HIS A 193 -14.93 -13.88 13.76
N GLY A 194 -16.01 -13.97 12.97
CA GLY A 194 -17.32 -14.42 13.42
C GLY A 194 -18.18 -13.37 14.13
N ILE A 195 -17.63 -12.19 14.49
CA ILE A 195 -18.44 -11.14 15.14
C ILE A 195 -19.36 -10.43 14.14
N VAL A 196 -18.84 -10.11 12.95
CA VAL A 196 -19.63 -9.45 11.90
C VAL A 196 -20.16 -10.51 10.93
N SER A 197 -21.46 -10.42 10.61
CA SER A 197 -22.11 -11.35 9.69
C SER A 197 -21.50 -11.28 8.28
N MET A 198 -21.18 -12.45 7.72
CA MET A 198 -20.71 -12.63 6.35
C MET A 198 -21.87 -12.89 5.35
N ILE A 199 -23.13 -12.82 5.79
CA ILE A 199 -24.30 -13.09 4.92
C ILE A 199 -24.39 -12.01 3.84
N GLY A 200 -24.40 -12.45 2.58
CA GLY A 200 -24.36 -11.59 1.39
C GLY A 200 -22.95 -11.11 1.03
N VAL A 201 -21.91 -11.83 1.46
CA VAL A 201 -20.52 -11.56 1.09
C VAL A 201 -19.95 -12.80 0.42
N SER A 202 -19.41 -12.67 -0.81
CA SER A 202 -18.80 -13.80 -1.51
C SER A 202 -17.53 -14.25 -0.77
N PRO A 203 -17.45 -15.53 -0.34
CA PRO A 203 -16.34 -15.98 0.49
C PRO A 203 -15.06 -16.15 -0.33
N ASN A 204 -13.91 -15.84 0.28
CA ASN A 204 -12.59 -16.24 -0.20
C ASN A 204 -12.13 -17.48 0.59
N SER A 205 -12.04 -17.32 1.91
CA SER A 205 -11.66 -18.37 2.86
C SER A 205 -12.50 -18.17 4.12
N GLN A 206 -13.55 -18.97 4.27
CA GLN A 206 -14.54 -18.82 5.34
C GLN A 206 -13.92 -18.82 6.74
N SER A 207 -12.81 -19.54 6.94
CA SER A 207 -12.12 -19.58 8.24
C SER A 207 -11.31 -18.32 8.55
N LEU A 208 -11.00 -17.50 7.53
CA LEU A 208 -10.14 -16.32 7.60
C LEU A 208 -10.89 -15.01 7.34
N ASP A 209 -11.95 -15.06 6.55
CA ASP A 209 -12.71 -13.89 6.09
C ASP A 209 -13.34 -13.13 7.26
N ALA A 210 -13.18 -11.82 7.25
CA ALA A 210 -13.88 -10.90 8.13
C ALA A 210 -14.28 -9.64 7.35
N VAL A 211 -15.49 -9.14 7.57
CA VAL A 211 -15.90 -7.82 7.08
C VAL A 211 -15.20 -6.75 7.93
N GLY A 212 -14.43 -5.87 7.28
CA GLY A 212 -13.72 -4.77 7.91
C GLY A 212 -14.16 -3.42 7.38
N CYS A 213 -13.63 -2.34 7.96
CA CYS A 213 -13.87 -0.99 7.48
C CYS A 213 -12.57 -0.19 7.31
N LEU A 214 -12.62 0.78 6.41
CA LEU A 214 -11.58 1.77 6.18
C LEU A 214 -12.15 3.16 6.43
N ALA A 215 -11.40 4.03 7.07
CA ALA A 215 -11.77 5.43 7.29
C ALA A 215 -10.53 6.32 7.32
N PHE A 216 -10.69 7.58 6.96
CA PHE A 216 -9.63 8.58 7.09
C PHE A 216 -9.55 9.10 8.54
N ASP A 217 -10.71 9.37 9.14
CA ASP A 217 -10.85 9.93 10.48
C ASP A 217 -11.01 8.82 11.55
N PRO A 218 -10.23 8.83 12.64
CA PRO A 218 -10.36 7.85 13.73
C PRO A 218 -11.74 7.85 14.41
N SER A 219 -12.42 9.00 14.49
CA SER A 219 -13.78 9.11 15.03
C SER A 219 -14.81 8.43 14.14
N VAL A 220 -14.64 8.51 12.81
CA VAL A 220 -15.48 7.78 11.85
C VAL A 220 -15.20 6.28 11.95
N LEU A 221 -13.92 5.88 12.00
CA LEU A 221 -13.55 4.47 12.20
C LEU A 221 -14.19 3.89 13.48
N HIS A 222 -14.13 4.65 14.57
CA HIS A 222 -14.69 4.28 15.87
C HIS A 222 -16.21 4.08 15.80
N ARG A 223 -16.95 5.06 15.24
CA ARG A 223 -18.42 4.99 15.07
C ARG A 223 -18.84 3.81 14.19
N VAL A 224 -18.16 3.61 13.06
CA VAL A 224 -18.45 2.52 12.12
C VAL A 224 -18.10 1.17 12.75
N GLY A 225 -16.94 1.05 13.40
CA GLY A 225 -16.53 -0.16 14.11
C GLY A 225 -17.52 -0.57 15.20
N HIS A 226 -17.98 0.38 16.02
CA HIS A 226 -19.02 0.13 17.01
C HIS A 226 -20.34 -0.33 16.38
N SER A 227 -20.74 0.28 15.27
CA SER A 227 -21.95 -0.08 14.52
C SER A 227 -21.86 -1.47 13.89
N LEU A 228 -20.67 -1.90 13.48
CA LEU A 228 -20.40 -3.24 12.94
C LEU A 228 -20.47 -4.31 14.03
N LEU A 229 -19.85 -4.06 15.18
CA LEU A 229 -19.69 -5.06 16.23
C LEU A 229 -21.03 -5.42 16.90
N GLN A 230 -21.92 -4.44 17.12
CA GLN A 230 -23.20 -4.62 17.83
C GLN A 230 -23.08 -5.38 19.18
N LEU A 231 -21.89 -5.43 19.76
CA LEU A 231 -21.63 -6.14 21.01
C LEU A 231 -22.21 -5.36 22.18
N ASN A 232 -22.48 -6.04 23.29
CA ASN A 232 -22.70 -5.37 24.57
C ASN A 232 -21.38 -4.71 25.04
N PRO A 233 -21.42 -3.65 25.87
CA PRO A 233 -20.25 -3.18 26.57
C PRO A 233 -19.70 -4.33 27.44
N LEU A 234 -18.42 -4.64 27.28
CA LEU A 234 -17.71 -5.54 28.20
C LEU A 234 -16.97 -4.69 29.22
N GLU A 235 -16.87 -5.19 30.45
CA GLU A 235 -16.08 -4.53 31.50
C GLU A 235 -14.63 -4.33 31.04
N PRO A 236 -14.05 -3.13 31.19
CA PRO A 236 -12.68 -2.88 30.79
C PRO A 236 -11.71 -3.76 31.59
N LYS A 237 -10.79 -4.43 30.90
CA LYS A 237 -9.77 -5.28 31.54
C LYS A 237 -8.83 -4.45 32.44
N ARG A 238 -8.41 -5.07 33.56
CA ARG A 238 -7.64 -4.43 34.66
C ARG A 238 -6.17 -4.16 34.33
N THR A 239 -5.57 -4.87 33.38
CA THR A 239 -4.16 -4.73 33.01
C THR A 239 -4.03 -4.36 31.54
N ARG A 240 -3.52 -3.16 31.26
CA ARG A 240 -3.32 -2.64 29.91
C ARG A 240 -1.83 -2.57 29.62
N CYS A 241 -1.38 -3.24 28.57
CA CYS A 241 0.02 -3.26 28.18
C CYS A 241 0.12 -3.27 26.67
N ILE A 242 1.08 -2.51 26.14
CA ILE A 242 1.50 -2.64 24.73
C ILE A 242 2.62 -3.68 24.66
N ILE A 243 2.58 -4.54 23.64
CA ILE A 243 3.58 -5.57 23.39
C ILE A 243 4.16 -5.31 22.00
N ILE A 244 5.48 -5.24 21.86
CA ILE A 244 6.19 -4.97 20.60
C ILE A 244 6.91 -6.24 20.15
N ALA A 245 6.65 -6.69 18.92
CA ALA A 245 7.31 -7.86 18.32
C ALA A 245 8.59 -7.45 17.59
N ASP A 246 9.73 -7.48 18.28
CA ASP A 246 11.01 -6.93 17.80
C ASP A 246 11.51 -7.61 16.52
N ASP A 247 11.36 -8.93 16.42
CA ASP A 247 11.76 -9.74 15.28
C ASP A 247 10.99 -9.39 14.00
N LEU A 248 9.71 -8.99 14.14
CA LEU A 248 8.92 -8.49 13.01
C LEU A 248 9.39 -7.11 12.54
N PHE A 249 9.83 -6.25 13.44
CA PHE A 249 10.46 -4.97 13.05
C PHE A 249 11.80 -5.19 12.35
N GLN A 250 12.60 -6.17 12.77
CA GLN A 250 13.87 -6.52 12.12
C GLN A 250 13.70 -7.06 10.68
N LEU A 251 12.57 -7.73 10.41
CA LEU A 251 12.22 -8.19 9.06
C LEU A 251 11.67 -7.07 8.14
N SER A 252 11.29 -5.95 8.75
CA SER A 252 10.71 -4.78 8.09
C SER A 252 11.77 -3.72 7.79
N LYS A 253 11.42 -2.77 6.92
CA LYS A 253 12.20 -1.53 6.73
C LYS A 253 11.71 -0.39 7.62
N VAL A 254 10.64 -0.62 8.40
CA VAL A 254 10.10 0.35 9.36
C VAL A 254 11.16 0.64 10.43
N PRO A 255 11.43 1.92 10.77
CA PRO A 255 12.49 2.28 11.71
C PRO A 255 12.09 1.93 13.15
N MET A 256 12.51 0.74 13.61
CA MET A 256 12.16 0.17 14.92
C MET A 256 12.38 1.16 16.08
N GLN A 257 13.57 1.75 16.21
CA GLN A 257 13.89 2.64 17.32
C GLN A 257 12.96 3.87 17.39
N LYS A 258 12.69 4.49 16.24
CA LYS A 258 11.75 5.61 16.13
C LYS A 258 10.33 5.17 16.49
N THR A 259 9.92 4.01 16.00
CA THR A 259 8.60 3.44 16.30
C THR A 259 8.42 3.17 17.79
N VAL A 260 9.34 2.43 18.40
CA VAL A 260 9.31 2.09 19.83
C VAL A 260 9.28 3.36 20.68
N HIS A 261 10.14 4.34 20.37
CA HIS A 261 10.18 5.60 21.11
C HIS A 261 8.82 6.33 21.12
N VAL A 262 8.22 6.50 19.94
CA VAL A 262 6.90 7.15 19.81
C VAL A 262 5.83 6.36 20.55
N VAL A 263 5.77 5.04 20.32
CA VAL A 263 4.74 4.18 20.95
C VAL A 263 4.88 4.22 22.47
N SER A 264 6.09 4.14 23.02
CA SER A 264 6.33 4.27 24.46
C SER A 264 5.87 5.62 25.01
N LYS A 265 6.25 6.72 24.36
CA LYS A 265 5.88 8.08 24.81
C LYS A 265 4.37 8.31 24.77
N VAL A 266 3.67 7.75 23.79
CA VAL A 266 2.21 7.80 23.72
C VAL A 266 1.58 6.89 24.79
N THR A 267 2.15 5.71 25.03
CA THR A 267 1.68 4.77 26.06
C THR A 267 1.75 5.39 27.47
N GLU A 268 2.80 6.15 27.76
CA GLU A 268 2.96 6.87 29.04
C GLU A 268 1.85 7.91 29.29
N LYS A 269 1.26 8.47 28.22
CA LYS A 269 0.12 9.40 28.32
C LYS A 269 -1.22 8.68 28.56
N LEU A 270 -1.29 7.36 28.30
CA LEU A 270 -2.51 6.58 28.47
C LEU A 270 -2.66 6.11 29.92
N SER A 271 -3.79 6.45 30.54
CA SER A 271 -4.07 6.08 31.92
C SER A 271 -4.23 4.56 32.08
N GLY A 272 -3.50 3.98 33.03
CA GLY A 272 -3.56 2.55 33.37
C GLY A 272 -2.73 1.63 32.47
N TYR A 273 -1.94 2.17 31.54
CA TYR A 273 -1.00 1.37 30.73
C TYR A 273 0.35 1.20 31.42
N GLN A 274 0.87 -0.02 31.36
CA GLN A 274 2.25 -0.33 31.75
C GLN A 274 3.22 0.04 30.60
N PRO A 275 4.51 0.26 30.90
CA PRO A 275 5.54 0.42 29.88
C PRO A 275 5.49 -0.72 28.85
N PRO A 276 5.73 -0.44 27.55
CA PRO A 276 5.66 -1.48 26.53
C PRO A 276 6.61 -2.65 26.82
N LYS A 277 6.08 -3.87 26.67
CA LYS A 277 6.86 -5.10 26.74
C LYS A 277 7.37 -5.46 25.35
N HIS A 278 8.52 -6.13 25.32
CA HIS A 278 9.13 -6.60 24.08
C HIS A 278 9.06 -8.13 24.03
N VAL A 279 8.78 -8.68 22.85
CA VAL A 279 8.70 -10.13 22.62
C VAL A 279 9.38 -10.50 21.30
N ASN A 280 9.94 -11.72 21.27
CA ASN A 280 10.30 -12.38 20.02
C ASN A 280 9.12 -13.24 19.55
N PHE A 281 8.45 -12.82 18.49
CA PHE A 281 7.21 -13.44 18.06
C PHE A 281 7.43 -14.80 17.38
N GLY A 282 8.53 -14.97 16.63
CA GLY A 282 8.91 -16.25 16.03
C GLY A 282 9.20 -17.34 17.06
N GLU A 283 9.80 -16.99 18.21
CA GLU A 283 9.97 -17.89 19.36
C GLU A 283 8.64 -18.17 20.06
N PHE A 284 7.79 -17.16 20.21
CA PHE A 284 6.44 -17.35 20.75
C PHE A 284 5.66 -18.38 19.92
N ILE A 285 5.69 -18.27 18.58
CA ILE A 285 5.06 -19.24 17.68
C ILE A 285 5.67 -20.63 17.85
N ALA A 286 7.00 -20.73 17.95
CA ALA A 286 7.69 -22.01 18.10
C ALA A 286 7.21 -22.79 19.34
N SER A 287 6.97 -22.06 20.43
CA SER A 287 6.55 -22.62 21.72
C SER A 287 5.05 -22.93 21.74
N ASN A 288 4.22 -22.08 21.13
CA ASN A 288 2.76 -22.17 21.22
C ASN A 288 2.10 -22.93 20.07
N VAL A 289 2.80 -23.13 18.95
CA VAL A 289 2.31 -23.90 17.79
C VAL A 289 3.31 -25.01 17.41
N PRO A 290 3.50 -26.05 18.26
CA PRO A 290 4.48 -27.11 17.99
C PRO A 290 4.20 -27.88 16.70
N SER A 291 2.93 -27.92 16.28
CA SER A 291 2.47 -28.54 15.04
C SER A 291 3.11 -27.91 13.79
N LEU A 292 3.56 -26.66 13.88
CA LEU A 292 4.21 -25.95 12.77
C LEU A 292 5.60 -26.51 12.43
N LYS A 293 6.24 -27.23 13.35
CA LYS A 293 7.56 -27.86 13.11
C LYS A 293 7.58 -28.75 11.87
N LYS A 294 6.44 -29.39 11.53
CA LYS A 294 6.28 -30.26 10.35
C LYS A 294 6.39 -29.53 9.01
N PHE A 295 6.25 -28.21 9.02
CA PHE A 295 6.24 -27.36 7.82
C PHE A 295 7.51 -26.51 7.68
N ARG A 296 8.51 -26.72 8.54
CA ARG A 296 9.79 -26.02 8.46
C ARG A 296 10.67 -26.66 7.39
N GLU A 297 11.38 -25.83 6.65
CA GLU A 297 12.53 -26.25 5.85
C GLU A 297 13.72 -26.49 6.80
N GLU A 298 14.58 -27.49 6.52
CA GLU A 298 15.79 -27.74 7.30
C GLU A 298 16.74 -26.54 7.19
N SER A 299 16.83 -25.73 8.25
CA SER A 299 17.72 -24.56 8.31
C SER A 299 18.64 -24.62 9.54
N THR A 300 19.84 -24.06 9.42
CA THR A 300 20.82 -23.92 10.51
C THR A 300 20.28 -23.10 11.69
N SER A 301 20.79 -23.35 12.89
CA SER A 301 20.20 -23.00 14.19
C SER A 301 19.96 -21.50 14.45
N GLU A 302 20.61 -20.59 13.73
CA GLU A 302 20.47 -19.12 13.91
C GLU A 302 19.22 -18.50 13.27
N GLN A 303 18.43 -19.26 12.49
CA GLN A 303 17.26 -18.73 11.74
C GLN A 303 15.90 -19.32 12.17
N SER A 304 15.84 -19.98 13.33
CA SER A 304 14.66 -20.72 13.80
C SER A 304 13.37 -19.87 13.84
N GLY A 305 13.43 -18.63 14.36
CA GLY A 305 12.26 -17.73 14.47
C GLY A 305 11.69 -17.30 13.11
N ILE A 306 12.55 -16.92 12.17
CA ILE A 306 12.16 -16.52 10.81
C ILE A 306 11.60 -17.73 10.04
N SER A 307 12.20 -18.91 10.22
CA SER A 307 11.71 -20.17 9.64
C SER A 307 10.28 -20.48 10.11
N ASN A 308 9.94 -20.24 11.38
CA ASN A 308 8.57 -20.36 11.88
C ASN A 308 7.60 -19.42 11.20
N LEU A 309 7.97 -18.14 11.09
CA LEU A 309 7.12 -17.14 10.47
C LEU A 309 6.83 -17.48 9.00
N LYS A 310 7.84 -17.97 8.27
CA LYS A 310 7.69 -18.46 6.90
C LYS A 310 6.81 -19.70 6.82
N ALA A 311 7.03 -20.70 7.67
CA ALA A 311 6.23 -21.91 7.71
C ALA A 311 4.75 -21.60 7.94
N LEU A 312 4.46 -20.72 8.92
CA LEU A 312 3.11 -20.26 9.20
C LEU A 312 2.49 -19.57 8.00
N SER A 313 3.23 -18.66 7.37
CA SER A 313 2.79 -17.95 6.19
C SER A 313 2.42 -18.90 5.04
N SER A 314 3.26 -19.90 4.78
CA SER A 314 2.97 -20.93 3.78
C SER A 314 1.70 -21.70 4.12
N VAL A 315 1.54 -22.12 5.39
CA VAL A 315 0.36 -22.87 5.84
C VAL A 315 -0.93 -22.05 5.71
N MET A 316 -0.92 -20.77 6.08
CA MET A 316 -2.09 -19.90 5.93
C MET A 316 -2.46 -19.66 4.46
N LEU A 317 -1.47 -19.47 3.59
CA LEU A 317 -1.70 -19.34 2.16
C LEU A 317 -2.30 -20.61 1.55
N LEU A 318 -1.83 -21.79 2.00
CA LEU A 318 -2.36 -23.08 1.59
C LEU A 318 -3.80 -23.27 2.05
N LEU A 319 -4.12 -22.93 3.30
CA LEU A 319 -5.48 -22.97 3.85
C LEU A 319 -6.42 -22.07 3.03
N GLN A 320 -6.03 -20.81 2.81
CA GLN A 320 -6.80 -19.86 2.01
C GLN A 320 -7.12 -20.42 0.63
N ARG A 321 -6.10 -20.94 -0.07
CA ARG A 321 -6.25 -21.53 -1.40
C ARG A 321 -7.17 -22.73 -1.37
N HIS A 322 -6.99 -23.64 -0.42
CA HIS A 322 -7.82 -24.84 -0.29
C HIS A 322 -9.30 -24.47 -0.12
N GLU A 323 -9.61 -23.62 0.84
CA GLU A 323 -10.99 -23.17 1.07
C GLU A 323 -11.57 -22.43 -0.13
N PHE A 324 -10.76 -21.59 -0.78
CA PHE A 324 -11.19 -20.91 -2.00
C PHE A 324 -11.61 -21.91 -3.09
N LYS A 325 -10.81 -22.95 -3.34
CA LYS A 325 -11.16 -23.99 -4.31
C LYS A 325 -12.41 -24.74 -3.90
N THR A 326 -12.55 -25.11 -2.62
CA THR A 326 -13.74 -25.81 -2.12
C THR A 326 -15.00 -24.97 -2.27
N ASN A 327 -14.93 -23.67 -1.97
CA ASN A 327 -16.07 -22.75 -2.06
C ASN A 327 -16.56 -22.53 -3.51
N HIS A 328 -15.65 -22.63 -4.48
CA HIS A 328 -15.90 -22.23 -5.87
C HIS A 328 -15.62 -23.35 -6.88
N GLU A 329 -15.63 -24.61 -6.43
CA GLU A 329 -15.20 -25.76 -7.24
C GLU A 329 -15.98 -25.89 -8.54
N GLU A 330 -17.32 -25.76 -8.48
CA GLU A 330 -18.19 -25.83 -9.64
C GLU A 330 -17.86 -24.73 -10.67
N TRP A 331 -17.70 -23.49 -10.20
CA TRP A 331 -17.37 -22.35 -11.04
C TRP A 331 -15.98 -22.48 -11.66
N ILE A 332 -14.96 -22.86 -10.88
CA ILE A 332 -13.59 -23.09 -11.35
C ILE A 332 -13.58 -24.17 -12.43
N THR A 333 -14.32 -25.26 -12.24
CA THR A 333 -14.38 -26.39 -13.18
C THR A 333 -15.10 -26.00 -14.48
N CYS A 334 -16.18 -25.22 -14.38
CA CYS A 334 -16.97 -24.76 -15.51
C CYS A 334 -16.24 -23.69 -16.35
N VAL A 335 -15.71 -22.65 -15.69
CA VAL A 335 -15.18 -21.44 -16.34
C VAL A 335 -13.68 -21.53 -16.62
N LYS A 336 -12.95 -22.39 -15.89
CA LYS A 336 -11.48 -22.55 -15.99
C LYS A 336 -10.72 -21.21 -15.98
N PRO A 337 -10.96 -20.35 -14.97
CA PRO A 337 -10.25 -19.08 -14.84
C PRO A 337 -8.75 -19.32 -14.68
N LYS A 338 -7.93 -18.34 -15.07
CA LYS A 338 -6.48 -18.36 -14.85
C LYS A 338 -6.16 -18.14 -13.37
N LEU A 339 -6.31 -19.19 -12.56
CA LEU A 339 -5.95 -19.19 -11.13
C LEU A 339 -4.57 -19.81 -10.93
N GLY A 340 -3.82 -19.33 -9.92
CA GLY A 340 -2.58 -19.98 -9.48
C GLY A 340 -2.82 -21.38 -8.90
N VAL A 341 -1.76 -22.15 -8.68
CA VAL A 341 -1.84 -23.55 -8.18
C VAL A 341 -2.42 -23.62 -6.76
N ILE A 342 -3.45 -24.46 -6.58
CA ILE A 342 -4.21 -24.66 -5.33
C ILE A 342 -4.15 -26.14 -4.91
N THR A 343 -3.41 -26.47 -3.85
CA THR A 343 -3.47 -27.79 -3.18
C THR A 343 -3.03 -27.70 -1.71
N SER A 344 -3.78 -28.33 -0.79
CA SER A 344 -3.36 -29.08 0.43
C SER A 344 -4.37 -28.99 1.60
N THR A 345 -4.30 -29.94 2.54
CA THR A 345 -5.19 -30.11 3.71
C THR A 345 -4.38 -29.88 5.00
N LEU A 346 -4.92 -29.12 5.96
CA LEU A 346 -4.18 -28.68 7.15
C LEU A 346 -5.05 -28.72 8.41
N ASN A 347 -4.51 -29.26 9.51
CA ASN A 347 -5.06 -29.22 10.86
C ASN A 347 -3.99 -28.68 11.82
N LEU A 348 -4.31 -27.67 12.62
CA LEU A 348 -3.37 -27.02 13.55
C LEU A 348 -4.05 -26.66 14.88
N SER A 349 -3.27 -26.65 15.97
CA SER A 349 -3.66 -26.25 17.33
C SER A 349 -2.52 -25.47 18.03
N GLY A 350 -2.86 -24.58 18.98
CA GLY A 350 -1.90 -23.84 19.80
C GLY A 350 -2.53 -23.10 21.00
N GLU A 351 -1.71 -22.38 21.78
CA GLU A 351 -2.11 -21.56 22.95
C GLU A 351 -1.86 -20.03 22.69
N THR A 352 -2.43 -19.14 23.52
CA THR A 352 -2.52 -17.67 23.28
C THR A 352 -1.48 -16.83 24.01
N VAL A 353 -1.06 -15.68 23.45
CA VAL A 353 -0.27 -14.67 24.20
C VAL A 353 -1.18 -13.98 25.23
N ASP A 354 -0.55 -13.48 26.28
CA ASP A 354 -1.09 -12.66 27.37
C ASP A 354 -1.94 -11.45 26.90
N ASP A 355 -2.75 -10.89 27.81
CA ASP A 355 -3.90 -9.98 27.60
C ASP A 355 -3.59 -8.53 27.10
N GLY A 356 -2.50 -8.31 26.35
CA GLY A 356 -2.06 -7.00 25.86
C GLY A 356 -2.47 -6.65 24.41
N ILE A 357 -2.09 -5.43 23.98
CA ILE A 357 -2.18 -5.02 22.56
C ILE A 357 -0.83 -5.26 21.90
N LEU A 358 -0.77 -6.19 20.95
CA LEU A 358 0.42 -6.48 20.16
C LEU A 358 0.57 -5.46 19.02
N VAL A 359 1.76 -4.89 18.87
CA VAL A 359 2.12 -3.90 17.85
C VAL A 359 3.16 -4.49 16.93
N ILE A 360 2.83 -4.50 15.64
CA ILE A 360 3.72 -4.98 14.57
C ILE A 360 3.66 -4.04 13.36
N PRO A 361 4.65 -4.06 12.45
CA PRO A 361 4.51 -3.41 11.15
C PRO A 361 3.33 -4.01 10.37
N THR A 362 2.46 -3.20 9.76
CA THR A 362 1.42 -3.72 8.86
C THR A 362 2.04 -4.20 7.55
N VAL A 363 2.41 -3.27 6.67
CA VAL A 363 3.26 -3.46 5.48
C VAL A 363 3.82 -2.08 5.11
N ALA A 364 5.10 -2.01 4.74
CA ALA A 364 5.74 -0.81 4.20
C ALA A 364 6.11 -1.01 2.72
N ASP A 365 6.47 0.08 2.04
CA ASP A 365 6.96 0.09 0.65
C ASP A 365 6.00 -0.52 -0.37
N PRO A 366 4.91 0.19 -0.73
CA PRO A 366 4.07 -0.25 -1.83
C PRO A 366 4.92 -0.47 -3.09
N PRO A 367 4.69 -1.54 -3.87
CA PRO A 367 5.37 -1.74 -5.15
C PRO A 367 5.04 -0.67 -6.19
N LYS A 368 5.98 -0.39 -7.09
CA LYS A 368 5.75 0.49 -8.25
C LYS A 368 4.78 -0.17 -9.23
N LEU A 369 3.80 0.61 -9.69
CA LEU A 369 2.86 0.20 -10.72
C LEU A 369 3.62 -0.10 -12.03
N ASN A 370 3.28 -1.21 -12.71
CA ASN A 370 3.88 -1.62 -13.99
C ASN A 370 5.41 -1.79 -13.97
N SER A 371 5.97 -2.17 -12.82
CA SER A 371 7.38 -2.57 -12.71
C SER A 371 7.70 -3.71 -13.68
N LYS A 372 8.54 -3.46 -14.70
CA LYS A 372 9.04 -4.49 -15.63
C LYS A 372 9.96 -5.52 -14.95
N THR A 373 10.54 -5.14 -13.82
CA THR A 373 11.29 -6.04 -12.95
C THR A 373 10.32 -6.86 -12.12
N SER A 374 10.47 -8.19 -12.12
CA SER A 374 9.76 -9.05 -11.18
C SER A 374 10.02 -8.55 -9.77
N ILE A 375 8.95 -8.34 -9.00
CA ILE A 375 9.07 -8.03 -7.58
C ILE A 375 9.83 -9.20 -6.93
N PRO A 376 10.93 -8.95 -6.19
CA PRO A 376 11.74 -10.03 -5.63
C PRO A 376 10.89 -10.98 -4.79
N ALA A 377 11.09 -12.29 -4.91
CA ALA A 377 10.36 -13.28 -4.09
C ALA A 377 10.44 -12.97 -2.59
N GLN A 378 11.60 -12.49 -2.14
CA GLN A 378 11.84 -12.06 -0.76
C GLN A 378 10.91 -10.93 -0.28
N PHE A 379 10.39 -10.10 -1.19
CA PHE A 379 9.42 -9.05 -0.85
C PHE A 379 8.05 -9.67 -0.55
N TYR A 380 7.60 -10.60 -1.39
CA TYR A 380 6.37 -11.34 -1.14
C TYR A 380 6.47 -12.17 0.14
N ASP A 381 7.59 -12.85 0.38
CA ASP A 381 7.82 -13.61 1.61
C ASP A 381 7.65 -12.72 2.86
N ARG A 382 8.20 -11.50 2.85
CA ARG A 382 8.03 -10.55 3.96
C ARG A 382 6.59 -10.09 4.12
N ILE A 383 5.93 -9.69 3.03
CA ILE A 383 4.53 -9.26 3.07
C ILE A 383 3.64 -10.38 3.61
N TYR A 384 3.82 -11.60 3.10
CA TYR A 384 3.03 -12.73 3.55
C TYR A 384 3.34 -13.10 5.00
N VAL A 385 4.60 -12.98 5.44
CA VAL A 385 4.93 -13.10 6.87
C VAL A 385 4.13 -12.10 7.70
N PHE A 386 4.11 -10.80 7.37
CA PHE A 386 3.34 -9.82 8.14
C PHE A 386 1.83 -10.04 8.07
N LYS A 387 1.31 -10.42 6.90
CA LYS A 387 -0.10 -10.76 6.73
C LYS A 387 -0.50 -11.95 7.58
N HIS A 388 0.31 -13.01 7.61
CA HIS A 388 -0.06 -14.31 8.19
C HIS A 388 0.43 -14.54 9.62
N CYS A 389 1.51 -13.89 10.07
CA CYS A 389 2.03 -14.03 11.43
C CYS A 389 0.98 -13.66 12.46
N GLU A 390 0.11 -12.74 12.11
CA GLU A 390 -0.98 -12.31 12.95
C GLU A 390 -2.15 -13.32 13.06
N TYR A 391 -2.12 -14.44 12.33
CA TYR A 391 -3.15 -15.49 12.36
C TYR A 391 -2.78 -16.66 13.29
N VAL A 392 -1.65 -16.59 14.00
CA VAL A 392 -1.26 -17.55 15.04
C VAL A 392 -2.39 -17.75 16.05
N TRP A 393 -3.06 -16.67 16.44
CA TRP A 393 -4.15 -16.73 17.39
C TRP A 393 -5.35 -17.55 16.90
N ARG A 394 -5.55 -17.60 15.58
CA ARG A 394 -6.58 -18.45 14.98
C ARG A 394 -6.24 -19.93 15.12
N LEU A 395 -4.95 -20.26 15.07
CA LEU A 395 -4.47 -21.62 15.29
C LEU A 395 -4.69 -22.07 16.75
N SER A 396 -4.81 -21.13 17.69
CA SER A 396 -5.15 -21.40 19.08
C SER A 396 -6.65 -21.37 19.38
N GLY A 397 -7.51 -21.45 18.36
CA GLY A 397 -8.97 -21.47 18.51
C GLY A 397 -9.59 -20.13 18.90
N ASN A 398 -8.78 -19.08 19.04
CA ASN A 398 -9.23 -17.74 19.39
C ASN A 398 -9.24 -16.83 18.15
N SER A 399 -10.01 -15.75 18.16
CA SER A 399 -9.87 -14.71 17.14
C SER A 399 -9.14 -13.49 17.67
N PHE A 400 -8.99 -12.47 16.84
CA PHE A 400 -8.31 -11.23 17.18
C PHE A 400 -8.92 -10.09 16.36
N SER A 401 -8.86 -8.89 16.92
CA SER A 401 -9.20 -7.66 16.21
C SER A 401 -7.92 -6.89 15.87
N LYS A 402 -7.96 -6.08 14.82
CA LYS A 402 -6.81 -5.33 14.34
C LYS A 402 -7.18 -3.95 13.84
N VAL A 403 -6.34 -2.97 14.13
CA VAL A 403 -6.38 -1.67 13.48
C VAL A 403 -5.01 -1.37 12.87
N ALA A 404 -4.96 -1.13 11.56
CA ALA A 404 -3.81 -0.55 10.89
C ALA A 404 -3.88 0.97 11.02
N ILE A 405 -2.86 1.57 11.64
CA ILE A 405 -2.79 3.01 11.93
C ILE A 405 -1.66 3.64 11.12
N PRO A 406 -1.94 4.64 10.27
CA PRO A 406 -0.91 5.43 9.59
C PRO A 406 0.08 5.99 10.60
N PHE A 407 1.36 5.69 10.41
CA PHE A 407 2.40 6.04 11.38
C PHE A 407 3.47 6.96 10.80
N GLY A 408 3.69 6.94 9.49
CA GLY A 408 4.69 7.83 8.90
C GLY A 408 4.91 7.56 7.43
N LYS A 409 6.00 8.11 6.90
CA LYS A 409 6.44 7.90 5.52
C LYS A 409 7.83 7.28 5.48
N LEU A 410 8.01 6.34 4.55
CA LEU A 410 9.28 5.73 4.17
C LEU A 410 9.41 5.91 2.65
N ASP A 411 10.49 6.56 2.18
CA ASP A 411 10.67 6.91 0.76
C ASP A 411 9.44 7.61 0.14
N ASP A 412 8.87 8.58 0.86
CA ASP A 412 7.61 9.29 0.56
C ASP A 412 6.35 8.42 0.48
N CYS A 413 6.44 7.13 0.77
CA CYS A 413 5.30 6.23 0.80
C CYS A 413 4.79 6.07 2.25
N PRO A 414 3.47 6.14 2.49
CA PRO A 414 2.94 5.93 3.82
C PRO A 414 3.21 4.50 4.30
N PHE A 415 3.40 4.34 5.60
CA PHE A 415 3.39 3.05 6.27
C PHE A 415 2.58 3.11 7.56
N SER A 416 2.04 1.96 7.95
CA SER A 416 1.21 1.80 9.14
C SER A 416 1.76 0.75 10.11
N LEU A 417 1.31 0.85 11.35
CA LEU A 417 1.48 -0.19 12.37
C LEU A 417 0.12 -0.88 12.62
N SER A 418 0.16 -2.20 12.76
CA SER A 418 -0.99 -3.01 13.17
C SER A 418 -1.01 -3.09 14.70
N PHE A 419 -2.08 -2.61 15.32
CA PHE A 419 -2.40 -2.84 16.73
C PHE A 419 -3.40 -3.99 16.79
N ILE A 420 -3.08 -5.03 17.57
CA ILE A 420 -3.80 -6.31 17.58
C ILE A 420 -4.24 -6.61 19.00
N ALA A 421 -5.54 -6.86 19.19
CA ALA A 421 -6.09 -7.26 20.47
C ALA A 421 -6.74 -8.66 20.36
N SER A 422 -6.72 -9.41 21.46
CA SER A 422 -7.34 -10.74 21.53
C SER A 422 -8.86 -10.69 21.34
N HIS A 423 -9.45 -11.83 21.02
CA HIS A 423 -10.88 -11.98 20.75
C HIS A 423 -11.76 -11.27 21.77
N GLY A 424 -12.77 -10.54 21.29
CA GLY A 424 -13.75 -9.85 22.14
C GLY A 424 -13.28 -8.50 22.68
N ASN A 425 -12.00 -8.14 22.51
CA ASN A 425 -11.47 -6.82 22.87
C ASN A 425 -11.54 -5.80 21.71
N ASP A 426 -12.39 -6.05 20.72
CA ASP A 426 -12.57 -5.20 19.54
C ASP A 426 -12.92 -3.74 19.88
N LYS A 427 -13.87 -3.54 20.80
CA LYS A 427 -14.25 -2.19 21.26
C LYS A 427 -13.11 -1.51 22.01
N PHE A 428 -12.49 -2.24 22.94
CA PHE A 428 -11.34 -1.75 23.68
C PHE A 428 -10.21 -1.30 22.74
N LEU A 429 -9.95 -2.05 21.67
CA LEU A 429 -8.98 -1.67 20.66
C LEU A 429 -9.40 -0.37 19.94
N LEU A 430 -10.66 -0.25 19.51
CA LEU A 430 -11.17 0.96 18.85
C LEU A 430 -11.11 2.19 19.77
N ASP A 431 -11.49 2.04 21.04
CA ASP A 431 -11.43 3.10 22.06
C ASP A 431 -9.98 3.55 22.29
N THR A 432 -9.07 2.58 22.49
CA THR A 432 -7.63 2.86 22.65
C THR A 432 -7.07 3.60 21.44
N VAL A 433 -7.45 3.20 20.22
CA VAL A 433 -7.01 3.85 18.99
C VAL A 433 -7.52 5.28 18.94
N LEU A 434 -8.80 5.52 19.23
CA LEU A 434 -9.38 6.85 19.24
C LEU A 434 -8.66 7.78 20.24
N ASP A 435 -8.42 7.28 21.45
CA ASP A 435 -7.76 8.03 22.53
C ASP A 435 -6.30 8.38 22.19
N MET A 436 -5.57 7.45 21.57
CA MET A 436 -4.13 7.62 21.32
C MET A 436 -3.81 8.30 19.98
N TYR A 437 -4.72 8.30 19.00
CA TYR A 437 -4.41 8.68 17.62
C TYR A 437 -3.82 10.09 17.49
N ALA A 438 -4.43 11.08 18.14
CA ALA A 438 -3.95 12.47 18.07
C ALA A 438 -2.53 12.62 18.64
N SER A 439 -2.29 12.03 19.82
CA SER A 439 -0.97 12.00 20.45
C SER A 439 0.06 11.27 19.57
N LEU A 440 -0.34 10.18 18.93
CA LEU A 440 0.50 9.42 18.02
C LEU A 440 0.94 10.26 16.82
N GLN A 441 0.01 10.94 16.15
CA GLN A 441 0.33 11.78 14.99
C GLN A 441 1.22 12.97 15.37
N GLU A 442 1.01 13.58 16.54
CA GLU A 442 1.83 14.69 17.04
C GLU A 442 3.30 14.27 17.24
N GLU A 443 3.53 13.14 17.91
CA GLU A 443 4.87 12.62 18.17
C GLU A 443 5.58 12.22 16.87
N VAL A 444 4.86 11.58 15.94
CA VAL A 444 5.35 11.25 14.60
C VAL A 444 5.82 12.50 13.86
N ASN A 445 5.03 13.58 13.89
CA ASN A 445 5.34 14.83 13.20
C ASN A 445 6.52 15.56 13.83
N THR A 446 6.62 15.54 15.16
CA THR A 446 7.72 16.14 15.91
C THR A 446 9.07 15.53 15.51
N ILE A 447 9.13 14.19 15.42
CA ILE A 447 10.36 13.46 15.08
C ILE A 447 10.63 13.45 13.57
N SER A 448 9.68 13.88 12.74
CA SER A 448 9.85 13.98 11.29
C SER A 448 10.25 15.39 10.83
N SER A 449 10.24 16.37 11.74
CA SER A 449 10.67 17.74 11.49
C SER A 449 12.18 17.87 11.74
N PRO A 450 12.97 18.50 10.84
CA PRO A 450 14.36 18.81 11.13
C PRO A 450 14.41 19.97 12.13
N SER A 451 14.50 19.67 13.43
CA SER A 451 14.65 20.73 14.44
C SER A 451 16.08 21.32 14.38
N PRO A 452 16.23 22.66 14.40
CA PRO A 452 17.54 23.30 14.50
C PRO A 452 18.10 23.08 15.90
N LEU A 453 19.35 22.61 15.97
CA LEU A 453 20.06 22.41 17.23
C LEU A 453 20.14 23.75 18.01
N PRO A 454 20.00 23.74 19.35
CA PRO A 454 20.32 24.90 20.15
C PRO A 454 21.82 25.16 20.07
N TYR A 455 22.20 26.37 19.66
CA TYR A 455 23.56 26.87 19.73
C TYR A 455 24.06 26.81 21.19
N SER A 456 24.99 25.90 21.48
CA SER A 456 25.90 26.04 22.60
C SER A 456 27.30 26.32 22.06
N ASN A 457 27.84 27.48 22.44
CA ASN A 457 29.22 27.90 22.17
C ASN A 457 30.21 26.84 22.68
N GLY A 458 31.14 26.44 21.81
CA GLY A 458 32.29 25.62 22.15
C GLY A 458 32.44 24.42 21.24
N ASP A 459 33.17 24.59 20.13
CA ASP A 459 34.28 23.69 19.78
C ASP A 459 34.80 24.01 18.37
N MET A 460 35.96 24.66 18.33
CA MET A 460 36.77 24.87 17.13
C MET A 460 37.23 23.54 16.50
N ASP A 461 37.15 22.41 17.21
CA ASP A 461 37.61 21.09 16.76
C ASP A 461 36.69 20.40 15.75
N ALA A 462 35.38 20.69 15.76
CA ALA A 462 34.45 20.04 14.82
C ALA A 462 34.62 20.53 13.37
N ALA A 463 35.04 21.80 13.21
CA ALA A 463 35.27 22.39 11.89
C ALA A 463 36.53 21.83 11.21
N GLU A 464 37.57 21.51 11.99
CA GLU A 464 38.80 20.90 11.47
C GLU A 464 38.59 19.42 11.11
N LEU A 465 37.83 18.68 11.91
CA LEU A 465 37.41 17.30 11.62
C LEU A 465 36.52 17.17 10.38
N LEU A 466 35.66 18.16 10.12
CA LEU A 466 34.85 18.22 8.90
C LEU A 466 35.70 18.57 7.66
N LYS A 467 36.76 19.36 7.84
CA LYS A 467 37.72 19.68 6.78
C LYS A 467 38.56 18.47 6.40
N GLU A 468 39.00 17.67 7.38
CA GLU A 468 39.71 16.41 7.13
C GLU A 468 38.81 15.33 6.50
N LYS A 469 37.56 15.17 6.97
CA LYS A 469 36.58 14.25 6.36
C LYS A 469 36.18 14.67 4.94
N GLY A 470 36.11 15.97 4.66
CA GLY A 470 35.91 16.52 3.32
C GLY A 470 37.09 16.20 2.38
N ASN A 471 38.33 16.32 2.88
CA ASN A 471 39.53 16.00 2.12
C ASN A 471 39.74 14.50 1.89
N ALA A 472 39.28 13.65 2.82
CA ALA A 472 39.29 12.19 2.67
C ALA A 472 38.26 11.71 1.61
N SER A 473 37.07 12.34 1.54
CA SER A 473 36.07 12.06 0.49
C SER A 473 36.54 12.46 -0.91
N TYR A 474 37.45 13.42 -1.04
CA TYR A 474 38.01 13.85 -2.33
C TYR A 474 39.04 12.86 -2.90
N LYS A 475 39.63 11.97 -2.08
CA LYS A 475 40.66 11.00 -2.53
C LYS A 475 40.12 9.61 -2.90
N GLY A 476 38.82 9.35 -2.75
CA GLY A 476 38.14 8.11 -3.16
C GLY A 476 37.92 7.99 -4.67
N LYS A 477 39.00 7.89 -5.45
CA LYS A 477 39.03 7.70 -6.90
C LYS A 477 38.46 6.33 -7.32
N GLN A 478 37.14 6.18 -7.36
CA GLN A 478 36.50 5.09 -8.12
C GLN A 478 35.17 5.50 -8.79
N TRP A 479 34.60 6.65 -8.45
CA TRP A 479 33.32 7.16 -9.00
C TRP A 479 33.44 7.96 -10.32
N ASN A 480 34.64 8.30 -10.80
CA ASN A 480 34.78 9.20 -11.96
C ASN A 480 34.68 8.54 -13.34
N LYS A 481 35.02 7.24 -13.51
CA LYS A 481 35.03 6.62 -14.85
C LYS A 481 33.64 6.44 -15.45
N ALA A 482 32.67 5.97 -14.66
CA ALA A 482 31.30 5.74 -15.14
C ALA A 482 30.59 7.04 -15.55
N ASN A 483 30.85 8.14 -14.82
CA ASN A 483 30.29 9.45 -15.14
C ASN A 483 30.91 10.04 -16.40
N VAL A 484 32.23 9.91 -16.59
CA VAL A 484 32.91 10.37 -17.82
C VAL A 484 32.37 9.64 -19.05
N GLU A 485 32.25 8.31 -19.00
CA GLU A 485 31.69 7.55 -20.13
C GLU A 485 30.25 7.98 -20.46
N ALA A 486 29.42 8.29 -19.47
CA ALA A 486 28.07 8.80 -19.70
C ALA A 486 28.06 10.14 -20.43
N TYR A 487 28.95 11.08 -20.06
CA TYR A 487 29.11 12.35 -20.76
C TYR A 487 29.66 12.17 -22.19
N LEU A 488 30.61 11.25 -22.40
CA LEU A 488 31.14 10.96 -23.74
C LEU A 488 30.06 10.35 -24.65
N ARG A 489 29.31 9.35 -24.18
CA ARG A 489 28.23 8.73 -24.96
C ARG A 489 27.12 9.73 -25.28
N ARG A 490 26.74 10.56 -24.32
CA ARG A 490 25.72 11.61 -24.52
C ARG A 490 26.20 12.70 -25.46
N GLY A 491 27.46 13.13 -25.33
CA GLY A 491 28.09 14.10 -26.21
C GLY A 491 28.15 13.61 -27.65
N THR A 492 28.57 12.36 -27.89
CA THR A 492 28.61 11.74 -29.22
C THR A 492 27.20 11.59 -29.81
N ALA A 493 26.22 11.16 -29.02
CA ALA A 493 24.84 11.05 -29.49
C ALA A 493 24.25 12.40 -29.89
N ARG A 494 24.54 13.47 -29.12
CA ARG A 494 24.12 14.84 -29.43
C ARG A 494 24.84 15.39 -30.65
N GLU A 495 26.12 15.05 -30.85
CA GLU A 495 26.86 15.42 -32.06
C GLU A 495 26.24 14.80 -33.32
N SER A 496 25.91 13.51 -33.28
CA SER A 496 25.24 12.80 -34.38
C SER A 496 23.85 13.37 -34.72
N LEU A 497 23.22 14.04 -33.75
CA LEU A 497 21.94 14.72 -33.89
C LEU A 497 22.09 16.22 -34.21
N LEU A 498 23.29 16.70 -34.54
CA LEU A 498 23.62 18.09 -34.89
C LEU A 498 23.41 19.11 -33.75
N PHE A 499 23.26 18.66 -32.50
CA PHE A 499 23.20 19.50 -31.30
C PHE A 499 24.62 19.86 -30.83
N TYR A 500 25.33 20.65 -31.63
CA TYR A 500 26.76 20.88 -31.45
C TYR A 500 27.10 21.67 -30.17
N ARG A 501 26.28 22.64 -29.75
CA ARG A 501 26.53 23.43 -28.52
C ARG A 501 26.39 22.59 -27.26
N GLU A 502 25.37 21.74 -27.21
CA GLU A 502 25.09 20.83 -26.11
C GLU A 502 26.10 19.67 -26.08
N SER A 503 26.49 19.17 -27.24
CA SER A 503 27.57 18.19 -27.38
C SER A 503 28.91 18.75 -26.87
N LEU A 504 29.25 20.00 -27.24
CA LEU A 504 30.45 20.68 -26.76
C LEU A 504 30.45 20.81 -25.22
N GLN A 505 29.30 21.13 -24.62
CA GLN A 505 29.17 21.20 -23.17
C GLN A 505 29.44 19.83 -22.51
N ASP A 506 28.90 18.74 -23.05
CA ASP A 506 29.13 17.40 -22.50
C ASP A 506 30.61 16.99 -22.57
N PHE A 507 31.31 17.26 -23.69
CA PHE A 507 32.74 16.97 -23.80
C PHE A 507 33.60 17.86 -22.88
N LYS A 508 33.19 19.11 -22.62
CA LYS A 508 33.82 19.96 -21.59
C LYS A 508 33.63 19.39 -20.18
N HIS A 509 32.43 18.93 -19.84
CA HIS A 509 32.17 18.31 -18.53
C HIS A 509 32.96 17.00 -18.38
N ALA A 510 33.08 16.20 -19.44
CA ALA A 510 33.94 15.02 -19.45
C ALA A 510 35.42 15.37 -19.19
N LEU A 511 35.93 16.48 -19.76
CA LEU A 511 37.30 16.95 -19.51
C LEU A 511 37.50 17.57 -18.12
N VAL A 512 36.48 18.13 -17.49
CA VAL A 512 36.55 18.55 -16.08
C VAL A 512 36.77 17.35 -15.16
N LEU A 513 36.13 16.21 -15.50
CA LEU A 513 36.21 14.98 -14.72
C LEU A 513 37.43 14.11 -15.08
N GLU A 514 37.85 14.11 -16.35
CA GLU A 514 39.05 13.42 -16.85
C GLU A 514 39.85 14.32 -17.81
N PRO A 515 40.68 15.24 -17.29
CA PRO A 515 41.41 16.24 -18.10
C PRO A 515 42.38 15.64 -19.13
N GLN A 516 42.83 14.41 -18.91
CA GLN A 516 43.80 13.70 -19.74
C GLN A 516 43.13 12.95 -20.92
N ASN A 517 41.79 12.98 -21.05
CA ASN A 517 41.07 12.21 -22.06
C ASN A 517 41.25 12.81 -23.47
N LYS A 518 42.13 12.17 -24.27
CA LYS A 518 42.49 12.63 -25.62
C LYS A 518 41.30 12.69 -26.58
N ALA A 519 40.37 11.75 -26.49
CA ALA A 519 39.19 11.70 -27.36
C ALA A 519 38.24 12.88 -27.10
N ALA A 520 37.99 13.17 -25.82
CA ALA A 520 37.18 14.33 -25.42
C ALA A 520 37.86 15.64 -25.83
N SER A 521 39.17 15.78 -25.63
CA SER A 521 39.93 16.99 -25.98
C SER A 521 39.95 17.28 -27.49
N LEU A 522 40.13 16.24 -28.31
CA LEU A 522 40.13 16.38 -29.76
C LEU A 522 38.73 16.77 -30.28
N THR A 523 37.69 16.14 -29.74
CA THR A 523 36.30 16.38 -30.13
C THR A 523 35.82 17.76 -29.69
N GLU A 524 36.19 18.20 -28.49
CA GLU A 524 35.91 19.53 -27.96
C GLU A 524 36.54 20.63 -28.83
N LYS A 525 37.81 20.48 -29.25
CA LYS A 525 38.47 21.40 -30.19
C LYS A 525 37.82 21.40 -31.58
N ARG A 526 37.42 20.24 -32.09
CA ARG A 526 36.72 20.10 -33.38
C ARG A 526 35.36 20.80 -33.34
N LEU A 527 34.57 20.53 -32.29
CA LEU A 527 33.24 21.13 -32.10
C LEU A 527 33.32 22.64 -31.91
N ARG A 528 34.34 23.16 -31.20
CA ARG A 528 34.56 24.62 -31.13
C ARG A 528 34.73 25.26 -32.50
N LYS A 529 35.46 24.62 -33.42
CA LYS A 529 35.64 25.11 -34.81
C LYS A 529 34.37 25.01 -35.67
N LEU A 530 33.46 24.10 -35.34
CA LEU A 530 32.18 23.93 -36.03
C LEU A 530 31.10 24.89 -35.53
N ILE A 531 31.27 25.44 -34.32
CA ILE A 531 30.29 26.33 -33.65
C ILE A 531 30.73 27.80 -33.73
N SER A 532 32.03 28.07 -33.93
CA SER A 532 32.59 29.37 -34.32
C SER A 532 32.34 29.63 -35.79
#